data_AF-A0A1B0GMC2-F1
#
_entry.id   AF-A0A1B0GMC2-F1
#
_cell.length_a   1.000
_cell.length_b   1.000
_cell.length_c   1.000
_cell.angle_alpha   90.00
_cell.angle_beta   90.00
_cell.angle_gamma   90.00
#
_symmetry.space_group_name_H-M   'P 1'
#
loop_
_entity.id
_entity.type
_entity.pdbx_description
1 polymer ?
#
loop_
_entity_poly.entity_id
_entity_poly.type
_entity_poly.pdbx_seq_one_letter_code
_entity_poly.pdbx_strand_id
1 'polypeptide(L)'
;MNFRRDDPYYSDKDLLHSQVLAQIRTLSAKQQKLLDTIDMSDIEDDKIVMFQKKFYWILYLIFFVLLPINAPLEYWDDTVQAALFVAFSLRYMIVINVAWMVNSAHFIWGLDKNFKQSDSNLIFVITKTYWPQYHYLMPWDYQTGEFGNYGEILLIV
;
A
#
# COMPACT_ATOMS: atom_id res chain seq x y z
N MET A 1 17.51 18.24 -2.93
CA MET A 1 17.24 16.85 -2.49
C MET A 1 17.09 16.00 -3.75
N ASN A 2 17.81 14.88 -3.89
CA ASN A 2 17.63 14.00 -5.06
C ASN A 2 16.66 12.88 -4.66
N PHE A 3 15.36 13.14 -4.82
CA PHE A 3 14.28 12.31 -4.30
C PHE A 3 14.44 10.81 -4.64
N ARG A 4 14.94 10.46 -5.82
CA ARG A 4 15.17 9.06 -6.23
C ARG A 4 16.17 8.30 -5.36
N ARG A 5 17.23 8.95 -4.91
CA ARG A 5 18.30 8.28 -4.14
C ARG A 5 18.00 8.19 -2.66
N ASP A 6 17.19 9.12 -2.16
CA ASP A 6 16.89 9.24 -0.74
C ASP A 6 15.61 8.47 -0.37
N ASP A 7 14.74 8.17 -1.33
CA ASP A 7 13.56 7.33 -1.15
C ASP A 7 13.91 5.86 -0.84
N PRO A 8 13.41 5.29 0.28
CA PRO A 8 13.67 3.91 0.64
C PRO A 8 12.98 2.87 -0.26
N TYR A 9 11.86 3.22 -0.88
CA TYR A 9 11.02 2.31 -1.63
C TYR A 9 11.29 2.35 -3.14
N TYR A 10 11.92 3.41 -3.62
CA TYR A 10 12.37 3.51 -4.99
C TYR A 10 13.66 2.71 -5.23
N SER A 11 13.71 1.95 -6.33
CA SER A 11 14.90 1.20 -6.75
C SER A 11 15.05 1.26 -8.27
N ASP A 12 16.22 1.71 -8.74
CA ASP A 12 16.61 1.70 -10.16
C ASP A 12 17.24 0.36 -10.60
N LYS A 13 17.42 -0.60 -9.69
CA LYS A 13 18.18 -1.82 -9.98
C LYS A 13 17.40 -2.83 -10.83
N ASP A 14 16.34 -3.38 -10.25
CA ASP A 14 15.55 -4.48 -10.82
C ASP A 14 14.22 -4.65 -10.07
N LEU A 15 13.31 -5.39 -10.69
CA LEU A 15 11.95 -5.62 -10.19
C LEU A 15 11.95 -6.28 -8.80
N LEU A 16 12.80 -7.29 -8.58
CA LEU A 16 12.86 -7.99 -7.30
C LEU A 16 13.29 -7.05 -6.16
N HIS A 17 14.25 -6.16 -6.45
CA HIS A 17 14.68 -5.17 -5.49
C HIS A 17 13.57 -4.17 -5.13
N SER A 18 12.79 -3.69 -6.10
CA SER A 18 11.68 -2.75 -5.84
C SER A 18 10.46 -3.42 -5.18
N GLN A 19 10.11 -4.63 -5.60
CA GLN A 19 8.94 -5.34 -5.10
C GLN A 19 9.14 -5.90 -3.69
N VAL A 20 10.30 -6.47 -3.40
CA VAL A 20 10.53 -7.25 -2.15
C VAL A 20 11.61 -6.64 -1.29
N LEU A 21 12.82 -6.44 -1.81
CA LEU A 21 13.97 -6.07 -0.95
C LEU A 21 13.83 -4.66 -0.38
N ALA A 22 13.22 -3.74 -1.11
CA ALA A 22 12.95 -2.39 -0.64
C ALA A 22 12.06 -2.35 0.62
N GLN A 23 11.23 -3.38 0.82
CA GLN A 23 10.27 -3.47 1.93
C GLN A 23 10.86 -4.12 3.17
N ILE A 24 11.88 -4.97 2.99
CA ILE A 24 12.48 -5.77 4.07
C ILE A 24 13.79 -5.13 4.56
N ARG A 25 14.41 -4.26 3.77
CA ARG A 25 15.67 -3.62 4.13
C ARG A 25 15.51 -2.63 5.28
N THR A 26 16.58 -2.47 6.05
CA THR A 26 16.70 -1.38 7.01
C THR A 26 17.03 -0.07 6.30
N LEU A 27 16.57 1.04 6.89
CA LEU A 27 16.86 2.39 6.40
C LEU A 27 18.35 2.73 6.65
N SER A 28 18.96 3.44 5.71
CA SER A 28 20.32 3.96 5.89
C SER A 28 20.35 5.09 6.92
N ALA A 29 21.51 5.37 7.52
CA ALA A 29 21.65 6.46 8.50
C ALA A 29 21.22 7.83 7.95
N LYS A 30 21.43 8.08 6.64
CA LYS A 30 20.94 9.28 5.97
C LYS A 30 19.41 9.31 5.92
N GLN A 31 18.78 8.18 5.54
CA GLN A 31 17.33 8.07 5.45
C GLN A 31 16.66 8.19 6.81
N GLN A 32 17.27 7.63 7.86
CA GLN A 32 16.76 7.80 9.22
C GLN A 32 16.76 9.27 9.63
N LYS A 33 17.85 10.00 9.37
CA LYS A 33 17.89 11.45 9.64
C LYS A 33 16.84 12.24 8.87
N LEU A 34 16.49 11.81 7.65
CA LEU A 34 15.41 12.45 6.88
C LEU A 34 14.04 12.10 7.43
N LEU A 35 13.83 10.87 7.88
CA LEU A 35 12.59 10.45 8.53
C LEU A 35 12.33 11.29 9.78
N ASP A 36 13.37 11.52 10.59
CA ASP A 36 13.27 12.30 11.83
C ASP A 36 13.01 13.81 11.59
N THR A 37 13.15 14.30 10.36
CA THR A 37 12.81 15.70 10.00
C THR A 37 11.35 15.92 9.63
N ILE A 38 10.58 14.83 9.49
CA ILE A 38 9.16 14.90 9.13
C ILE A 38 8.36 15.24 10.38
N ASP A 39 7.51 16.26 10.28
CA ASP A 39 6.56 16.59 11.33
C ASP A 39 5.45 15.53 11.39
N MET A 40 5.25 14.96 12.57
CA MET A 40 4.27 13.89 12.86
C MET A 40 3.27 14.31 13.94
N SER A 41 3.26 15.59 14.32
CA SER A 41 2.43 16.11 15.42
C SER A 41 0.94 15.85 15.22
N ASP A 42 0.45 15.95 13.99
CA ASP A 42 -0.94 15.67 13.61
C ASP A 42 -1.35 14.22 13.90
N ILE A 43 -0.46 13.26 13.57
CA ILE A 43 -0.69 11.84 13.79
C ILE A 43 -0.55 11.48 15.28
N GLU A 44 0.37 12.13 15.99
CA GLU A 44 0.58 11.91 17.43
C GLU A 44 -0.55 12.49 18.30
N ASP A 45 -1.19 13.57 17.85
CA ASP A 45 -2.36 14.16 18.51
C ASP A 45 -3.65 13.37 18.25
N ASP A 46 -3.72 12.55 17.20
CA ASP A 46 -4.87 11.68 16.92
C ASP A 46 -4.91 10.47 17.87
N LYS A 47 -5.85 10.52 18.81
CA LYS A 47 -6.09 9.47 19.81
C LYS A 47 -6.44 8.11 19.19
N ILE A 48 -7.13 8.08 18.04
CA ILE A 48 -7.54 6.84 17.38
C ILE A 48 -6.30 6.16 16.78
N VAL A 49 -5.43 6.93 16.12
CA VAL A 49 -4.19 6.40 15.56
C VAL A 49 -3.26 5.94 16.67
N MET A 50 -3.14 6.71 17.75
CA MET A 50 -2.29 6.33 18.89
C MET A 50 -2.84 5.11 19.66
N PHE A 51 -4.16 4.94 19.72
CA PHE A 51 -4.79 3.70 20.21
C PHE A 51 -4.42 2.51 19.32
N GLN A 52 -4.57 2.65 18.00
CA GLN A 52 -4.21 1.61 17.03
C GLN A 52 -2.73 1.23 17.12
N LYS A 53 -1.83 2.22 17.25
CA LYS A 53 -0.38 2.01 17.45
C LYS A 53 -0.08 1.24 18.73
N LYS A 54 -0.75 1.56 19.84
CA LYS A 54 -0.55 0.91 21.15
C LYS A 54 -1.02 -0.54 21.17
N PHE A 55 -2.16 -0.83 20.53
CA PHE A 55 -2.78 -2.17 20.54
C PHE A 55 -2.56 -2.95 19.24
N TYR A 56 -1.64 -2.49 18.39
CA TYR A 56 -1.43 -3.02 17.03
C TYR A 56 -1.34 -4.54 16.98
N TRP A 57 -0.51 -5.15 17.82
CA TRP A 57 -0.30 -6.60 17.82
C TRP A 57 -1.56 -7.40 18.21
N ILE A 58 -2.36 -6.86 19.13
CA ILE A 58 -3.63 -7.49 19.55
C ILE A 58 -4.66 -7.34 18.43
N LEU A 59 -4.81 -6.15 17.86
CA LEU A 59 -5.72 -5.89 16.76
C LEU A 59 -5.36 -6.71 15.52
N TYR A 60 -4.06 -6.83 15.21
CA TYR A 60 -3.54 -7.66 14.12
C TYR A 60 -3.93 -9.13 14.33
N LEU A 61 -3.69 -9.69 15.53
CA LEU A 61 -4.07 -11.08 15.79
C LEU A 61 -5.57 -11.31 15.61
N ILE A 62 -6.41 -10.41 16.12
CA ILE A 62 -7.87 -10.57 16.06
C ILE A 62 -8.39 -10.41 14.62
N PHE A 63 -8.10 -9.28 13.98
CA PHE A 63 -8.71 -8.93 12.71
C PHE A 63 -8.02 -9.55 11.50
N PHE A 64 -6.70 -9.75 11.58
CA PHE A 64 -5.94 -10.25 10.45
C PHE A 64 -5.72 -11.76 10.49
N VAL A 65 -5.56 -12.36 11.67
CA VAL A 65 -5.33 -13.81 11.81
C VAL A 65 -6.62 -14.55 12.17
N LEU A 66 -7.23 -14.23 13.31
CA LEU A 66 -8.36 -15.00 13.83
C LEU A 66 -9.62 -14.86 13.00
N LEU A 67 -9.98 -13.64 12.59
CA LEU A 67 -11.22 -13.41 11.85
C LEU A 67 -11.23 -14.12 10.48
N PRO A 68 -10.18 -14.02 9.63
CA PRO A 68 -10.17 -14.71 8.33
C PRO A 68 -10.07 -16.22 8.43
N ILE A 69 -9.53 -16.77 9.53
CA ILE A 69 -9.48 -18.22 9.77
C ILE A 69 -10.83 -18.72 10.32
N ASN A 70 -11.44 -18.00 11.26
CA ASN A 70 -12.66 -18.44 11.92
C ASN A 70 -13.89 -18.33 11.02
N ALA A 71 -13.93 -17.33 10.13
CA ALA A 71 -15.10 -17.11 9.28
C ALA A 71 -15.39 -18.31 8.32
N PRO A 72 -14.42 -18.85 7.55
CA PRO A 72 -14.60 -20.06 6.75
C PRO A 72 -15.03 -21.28 7.56
N LEU A 73 -14.49 -21.44 8.78
CA LEU A 73 -14.78 -22.60 9.63
C LEU A 73 -16.19 -22.57 10.21
N GLU A 74 -16.63 -21.40 10.70
CA GLU A 74 -17.93 -21.27 11.36
C GLU A 74 -19.08 -21.15 10.36
N TYR A 75 -18.90 -20.38 9.27
CA TYR A 75 -20.01 -20.02 8.38
C TYR A 75 -20.09 -20.86 7.10
N TRP A 76 -19.00 -21.49 6.67
CA TRP A 76 -18.94 -22.24 5.41
C TRP A 76 -18.59 -23.72 5.56
N ASP A 77 -18.49 -24.22 6.80
CA ASP A 77 -18.15 -25.62 7.12
C ASP A 77 -16.89 -26.10 6.37
N ASP A 78 -15.93 -25.19 6.18
CA ASP A 78 -14.72 -25.46 5.41
C ASP A 78 -13.67 -26.19 6.26
N THR A 79 -12.71 -26.82 5.61
CA THR A 79 -11.63 -27.53 6.31
C THR A 79 -10.62 -26.55 6.93
N VAL A 80 -10.03 -26.94 8.06
CA VAL A 80 -8.95 -26.17 8.72
C VAL A 80 -7.77 -25.89 7.77
N GLN A 81 -7.47 -26.82 6.87
CA GLN A 81 -6.42 -26.65 5.87
C GLN A 81 -6.78 -25.57 4.85
N ALA A 82 -8.01 -25.56 4.32
CA ALA A 82 -8.45 -24.55 3.38
C ALA A 82 -8.48 -23.15 4.03
N ALA A 83 -8.99 -23.04 5.26
CA ALA A 83 -8.99 -21.78 6.01
C ALA A 83 -7.57 -21.21 6.21
N LEU A 84 -6.60 -22.05 6.58
CA LEU A 84 -5.22 -21.60 6.80
C LEU A 84 -4.45 -21.28 5.51
N PHE A 85 -4.52 -22.15 4.50
CA PHE A 85 -3.74 -21.97 3.28
C PHE A 85 -4.36 -20.96 2.32
N VAL A 86 -5.69 -20.96 2.18
CA VAL A 86 -6.39 -20.10 1.23
C VAL A 86 -6.81 -18.79 1.89
N ALA A 87 -7.67 -18.86 2.91
CA ALA A 87 -8.30 -17.66 3.47
C ALA A 87 -7.30 -16.77 4.23
N PHE A 88 -6.31 -17.35 4.89
CA PHE A 88 -5.23 -16.62 5.54
C PHE A 88 -4.01 -16.42 4.63
N SER A 89 -3.30 -17.49 4.26
CA SER A 89 -1.96 -17.39 3.65
C SER A 89 -1.99 -16.84 2.22
N LEU A 90 -2.80 -17.42 1.32
CA LEU A 90 -2.90 -16.97 -0.06
C LEU A 90 -3.45 -15.55 -0.16
N ARG A 91 -4.51 -15.25 0.60
CA ARG A 91 -5.04 -13.89 0.70
C ARG A 91 -3.95 -12.91 1.13
N TYR A 92 -3.17 -13.22 2.16
CA TYR A 92 -2.10 -12.35 2.62
C TYR A 92 -1.05 -12.13 1.53
N MET A 93 -0.61 -13.20 0.86
CA MET A 93 0.36 -13.11 -0.25
C MET A 93 -0.15 -12.25 -1.40
N ILE A 94 -1.42 -12.33 -1.76
CA ILE A 94 -2.01 -11.50 -2.82
C ILE A 94 -2.04 -10.03 -2.39
N VAL A 95 -2.58 -9.74 -1.21
CA VAL A 95 -2.72 -8.36 -0.70
C VAL A 95 -1.35 -7.66 -0.61
N ILE A 96 -0.34 -8.35 -0.07
CA ILE A 96 0.98 -7.75 0.09
C ILE A 96 1.68 -7.51 -1.26
N ASN A 97 1.53 -8.43 -2.23
CA ASN A 97 2.10 -8.24 -3.56
C ASN A 97 1.42 -7.10 -4.31
N VAL A 98 0.09 -6.96 -4.20
CA VAL A 98 -0.64 -5.85 -4.80
C VAL A 98 -0.25 -4.52 -4.16
N ALA A 99 -0.10 -4.46 -2.83
CA ALA A 99 0.35 -3.25 -2.14
C ALA A 99 1.78 -2.84 -2.56
N TRP A 100 2.70 -3.80 -2.67
CA TRP A 100 4.09 -3.55 -3.07
C TRP A 100 4.23 -3.20 -4.55
N MET A 101 3.25 -3.60 -5.38
CA MET A 101 3.24 -3.33 -6.81
C MET A 101 3.29 -1.82 -7.14
N VAL A 102 2.82 -0.95 -6.25
CA VAL A 102 2.91 0.51 -6.43
C VAL A 102 4.36 0.99 -6.52
N ASN A 103 5.29 0.34 -5.79
CA ASN A 103 6.71 0.69 -5.81
C ASN A 103 7.44 0.12 -7.03
N SER A 104 7.04 -1.07 -7.48
CA SER A 104 7.63 -1.74 -8.64
C SER A 104 6.97 -1.36 -9.97
N ALA A 105 5.86 -0.61 -9.91
CA ALA A 105 5.08 -0.17 -11.06
C ALA A 105 5.91 0.54 -12.14
N HIS A 106 7.00 1.22 -11.75
CA HIS A 106 7.88 1.87 -12.72
C HIS A 106 8.53 0.86 -13.68
N PHE A 107 8.90 -0.34 -13.22
CA PHE A 107 9.52 -1.37 -14.05
C PHE A 107 8.52 -2.04 -15.00
N ILE A 108 7.27 -2.20 -14.56
CA ILE A 108 6.24 -2.94 -15.31
C ILE A 108 5.57 -2.02 -16.35
N TRP A 109 5.29 -0.77 -15.96
CA TRP A 109 4.46 0.15 -16.76
C TRP A 109 5.17 1.46 -17.13
N GLY A 110 6.46 1.62 -16.82
CA GLY A 110 7.20 2.86 -17.07
C GLY A 110 6.72 4.04 -16.22
N LEU A 111 6.00 3.74 -15.14
CA LEU A 111 5.38 4.67 -14.20
C LEU A 111 6.44 5.32 -13.29
N ASP A 112 7.21 6.26 -13.85
CA ASP A 112 8.17 7.08 -13.10
C ASP A 112 7.43 8.21 -12.36
N LYS A 113 7.97 8.64 -11.21
CA LYS A 113 7.39 9.70 -10.35
C LYS A 113 7.45 11.07 -11.02
N ASN A 114 8.38 11.26 -11.95
CA ASN A 114 8.65 12.55 -12.59
C ASN A 114 8.02 12.70 -13.98
N PHE A 115 7.37 11.65 -14.50
CA PHE A 115 6.87 11.62 -15.88
C PHE A 115 5.38 11.30 -15.92
N LYS A 116 4.72 11.75 -16.99
CA LYS A 116 3.32 11.43 -17.28
C LYS A 116 3.16 9.92 -17.47
N GLN A 117 2.03 9.37 -17.02
CA GLN A 117 1.72 7.94 -17.17
C GLN A 117 1.71 7.50 -18.64
N SER A 118 2.06 6.24 -18.85
CA SER A 118 1.81 5.54 -20.12
C SER A 118 0.31 5.20 -20.23
N ASP A 119 -0.31 5.37 -21.40
CA ASP A 119 -1.74 5.10 -21.63
C ASP A 119 -2.02 3.60 -21.87
N SER A 120 -1.57 2.71 -20.96
CA SER A 120 -1.78 1.27 -21.11
C SER A 120 -3.03 0.77 -20.38
N ASN A 121 -3.82 -0.10 -21.03
CA ASN A 121 -5.06 -0.66 -20.46
C ASN A 121 -4.84 -1.46 -19.17
N LEU A 122 -3.65 -2.04 -18.96
CA LEU A 122 -3.30 -2.77 -17.73
C LEU A 122 -3.11 -1.86 -16.52
N ILE A 123 -2.77 -0.59 -16.74
CA ILE A 123 -2.64 0.40 -15.67
C ILE A 123 -3.98 0.58 -14.98
N PHE A 124 -5.12 0.39 -15.66
CA PHE A 124 -6.48 0.49 -15.11
C PHE A 124 -6.68 -0.24 -13.77
N VAL A 125 -6.06 -1.41 -13.57
CA VAL A 125 -6.16 -2.18 -12.31
C VAL A 125 -5.59 -1.38 -11.12
N ILE A 126 -4.61 -0.50 -11.37
CA ILE A 126 -3.97 0.39 -10.40
C ILE A 126 -4.55 1.81 -10.47
N THR A 127 -4.74 2.37 -11.68
CA THR A 127 -5.23 3.74 -11.88
C THR A 127 -6.69 3.91 -11.52
N LYS A 128 -7.59 2.94 -11.68
CA LYS A 128 -9.00 3.21 -11.34
C LYS A 128 -9.22 3.52 -9.86
N THR A 129 -8.23 3.22 -9.01
CA THR A 129 -8.31 3.46 -7.57
C THR A 129 -7.36 4.56 -7.08
N TYR A 130 -6.20 4.82 -7.70
CA TYR A 130 -5.17 5.68 -7.06
C TYR A 130 -4.27 6.57 -7.94
N TRP A 131 -4.47 6.68 -9.28
CA TRP A 131 -3.54 7.34 -10.25
C TRP A 131 -2.18 7.77 -9.65
N PRO A 132 -1.22 6.84 -9.47
CA PRO A 132 -0.05 7.10 -8.63
C PRO A 132 0.76 8.33 -9.05
N GLN A 133 0.89 8.58 -10.36
CA GLN A 133 1.57 9.76 -10.92
C GLN A 133 0.84 11.04 -10.60
N TYR A 134 -0.49 11.05 -10.69
CA TYR A 134 -1.28 12.21 -10.30
C TYR A 134 -1.11 12.47 -8.80
N HIS A 135 -1.17 11.42 -7.97
CA HIS A 135 -0.90 11.52 -6.54
C HIS A 135 0.51 12.07 -6.23
N TYR A 136 1.55 11.71 -7.00
CA TYR A 136 2.88 12.30 -6.84
C TYR A 136 2.96 13.77 -7.25
N LEU A 137 2.16 14.22 -8.23
CA LEU A 137 2.09 15.63 -8.65
C LEU A 137 1.27 16.48 -7.66
N MET A 138 0.19 15.91 -7.11
CA MET A 138 -0.76 16.58 -6.23
C MET A 138 -1.12 15.67 -5.03
N PRO A 139 -0.20 15.53 -4.05
CA PRO A 139 -0.40 14.62 -2.90
C PRO A 139 -1.49 15.07 -1.93
N TRP A 140 -1.93 16.34 -2.02
CA TRP A 140 -3.01 16.89 -1.20
C TRP A 140 -4.41 16.63 -1.77
N ASP A 141 -4.52 16.09 -2.99
CA ASP A 141 -5.82 15.72 -3.55
C ASP A 141 -6.33 14.41 -2.96
N TYR A 142 -7.61 14.40 -2.57
CA TYR A 142 -8.22 13.26 -1.90
C TYR A 142 -8.69 12.17 -2.89
N GLN A 143 -9.08 12.53 -4.13
CA GLN A 143 -9.56 11.56 -5.12
C GLN A 143 -8.42 10.89 -5.87
N THR A 144 -7.23 11.50 -5.87
CA THR A 144 -6.05 11.04 -6.59
C THR A 144 -6.37 10.81 -8.07
N GLY A 145 -7.03 11.77 -8.73
CA GLY A 145 -7.45 11.63 -10.11
C GLY A 145 -7.63 12.98 -10.84
N GLU A 146 -7.23 13.02 -12.11
CA GLU A 146 -7.39 14.21 -12.96
C GLU A 146 -8.85 14.48 -13.31
N PHE A 147 -9.62 13.42 -13.59
CA PHE A 147 -11.03 13.47 -13.92
C PHE A 147 -11.86 13.05 -12.72
N GLY A 148 -11.90 13.91 -11.70
CA GLY A 148 -12.73 13.68 -10.52
C GLY A 148 -14.17 14.15 -10.72
N ASN A 149 -15.14 13.27 -10.45
CA ASN A 149 -16.53 13.68 -10.24
C ASN A 149 -16.66 14.25 -8.81
N TYR A 150 -16.04 15.40 -8.57
CA TYR A 150 -16.10 16.11 -7.29
C TYR A 150 -17.54 16.61 -7.06
N GLY A 151 -18.39 15.76 -6.49
CA GLY A 151 -19.79 16.08 -6.16
C GLY A 151 -20.84 15.07 -6.60
N GLU A 152 -20.50 14.05 -7.41
CA GLU A 152 -21.44 12.96 -7.71
C GLU A 152 -21.31 11.85 -6.67
N ILE A 153 -22.09 11.96 -5.60
CA ILE A 153 -22.26 10.90 -4.62
C ILE A 153 -23.06 9.75 -5.27
N LEU A 154 -22.40 8.61 -5.47
CA LEU A 154 -22.93 7.25 -5.32
C LEU A 154 -24.25 6.90 -6.07
N LEU A 155 -24.13 6.34 -7.28
CA LEU A 155 -25.09 5.36 -7.80
C LEU A 155 -24.35 4.23 -8.53
N ILE A 156 -23.72 3.34 -7.76
CA ILE A 156 -23.56 1.94 -8.18
C ILE A 156 -23.92 1.09 -6.96
N VAL A 157 -25.22 0.84 -6.81
CA VAL A 157 -25.74 -0.44 -6.32
C VAL A 157 -25.93 -1.32 -7.54
#